data_AF-A0A2G4GY01-F1
#
_entry.id   AF-A0A2G4GY01-F1
#
_cell.length_a   1.000
_cell.length_b   1.000
_cell.length_c   1.000
_cell.angle_alpha   90.00
_cell.angle_beta   90.00
_cell.angle_gamma   90.00
#
_symmetry.space_group_name_H-M   'P 1'
#
loop_
_entity.id
_entity.type
_entity.pdbx_description
1 polymer ?
#
loop_
_entity_poly.entity_id
_entity_poly.type
_entity_poly.pdbx_seq_one_letter_code
_entity_poly.pdbx_strand_id
1 'polypeptide(L)'
;RHPVSKGAGDNLELFDAGLDWAFGDDASIADEAIGRFVRAMPLAIRCANGLMLSHSLPAPHELAAFDSGVVDRLLVDKDYTLRTGDAWRMVWGRGWDSNLLATLAERWNVRTFVLGHALVEHGADAPFPNLLLLNTDHDGARVVAVNLSEDVPTANELMLNSVPLSSYGATDA
;
A
#
# COMPACT_ATOMS: atom_id res chain seq x y z
N ARG A 1 14.81 7.93 8.99
CA ARG A 1 14.02 6.76 8.50
C ARG A 1 13.16 6.24 9.67
N HIS A 2 12.06 5.54 9.43
CA HIS A 2 11.25 4.93 10.50
C HIS A 2 11.49 3.41 10.49
N PRO A 3 11.85 2.79 11.61
CA PRO A 3 12.13 1.36 11.66
C PRO A 3 10.94 0.54 11.16
N VAL A 4 11.24 -0.51 10.39
CA VAL A 4 10.25 -1.49 9.91
C VAL A 4 10.71 -2.84 10.42
N SER A 5 9.94 -3.47 11.31
CA SER A 5 10.25 -4.83 11.75
C SER A 5 9.28 -5.84 11.16
N LYS A 6 9.81 -6.83 10.45
CA LYS A 6 9.08 -8.05 10.06
C LYS A 6 9.90 -9.26 10.51
N GLY A 7 9.67 -9.71 11.74
CA GLY A 7 10.22 -10.96 12.30
C GLY A 7 11.72 -10.96 12.64
N ALA A 8 12.60 -10.59 11.69
CA ALA A 8 14.03 -10.82 11.74
C ALA A 8 14.88 -9.62 12.24
N GLY A 9 14.27 -8.55 12.76
CA GLY A 9 14.97 -7.34 13.22
C GLY A 9 14.42 -6.07 12.60
N ASP A 10 15.22 -4.99 12.58
CA ASP A 10 14.91 -3.80 11.77
C ASP A 10 15.34 -4.06 10.33
N ASN A 11 14.37 -4.17 9.43
CA ASN A 11 14.62 -4.42 8.03
C ASN A 11 15.41 -3.29 7.37
N LEU A 12 15.42 -2.08 7.94
CA LEU A 12 16.27 -1.00 7.43
C LEU A 12 17.75 -1.27 7.70
N GLU A 13 18.08 -1.75 8.90
CA GLU A 13 19.47 -2.10 9.22
C GLU A 13 19.95 -3.28 8.37
N LEU A 14 19.09 -4.28 8.16
CA LEU A 14 19.40 -5.42 7.29
C LEU A 14 19.54 -5.01 5.82
N PHE A 15 18.72 -4.07 5.36
CA PHE A 15 18.82 -3.52 4.01
C PHE A 15 20.13 -2.75 3.81
N ASP A 16 20.47 -1.86 4.75
CA ASP A 16 21.71 -1.08 4.71
C ASP A 16 22.95 -2.00 4.75
N ALA A 17 22.96 -3.01 5.62
CA ALA A 17 24.01 -4.02 5.65
C ALA A 17 24.09 -4.84 4.35
N GLY A 18 22.95 -5.11 3.71
CA GLY A 18 22.88 -5.78 2.42
C GLY A 18 23.47 -4.95 1.29
N LEU A 19 23.26 -3.63 1.30
CA LEU A 19 23.88 -2.72 0.33
C LEU A 19 25.41 -2.69 0.48
N ASP A 20 25.89 -2.55 1.72
CA ASP A 20 27.33 -2.57 2.01
C ASP A 20 27.97 -3.89 1.55
N TRP A 21 27.30 -5.01 1.83
CA TRP A 21 27.79 -6.33 1.43
C TRP A 21 27.81 -6.53 -0.09
N ALA A 22 26.77 -6.09 -0.80
CA ALA A 22 26.62 -6.33 -2.23
C ALA A 22 27.43 -5.36 -3.10
N PHE A 23 27.57 -4.10 -2.68
CA PHE A 23 28.13 -3.02 -3.50
C PHE A 23 29.42 -2.40 -2.94
N GLY A 24 29.78 -2.67 -1.68
CA GLY A 24 31.00 -2.15 -1.07
C GLY A 24 31.08 -0.63 -1.16
N ASP A 25 32.15 -0.10 -1.76
CA ASP A 25 32.37 1.34 -1.92
C ASP A 25 31.24 2.05 -2.72
N ASP A 26 30.53 1.31 -3.58
CA ASP A 26 29.42 1.84 -4.39
C ASP A 26 28.04 1.78 -3.68
N ALA A 27 27.98 1.30 -2.42
CA ALA A 27 26.71 1.16 -1.68
C ALA A 27 25.91 2.46 -1.58
N SER A 28 26.58 3.60 -1.43
CA SER A 28 25.93 4.92 -1.40
C SER A 28 25.25 5.30 -2.72
N ILE A 29 25.83 4.91 -3.86
CA ILE A 29 25.26 5.14 -5.19
C ILE A 29 24.01 4.26 -5.35
N ALA A 30 24.07 3.00 -4.89
CA ALA A 30 22.94 2.09 -4.91
C ALA A 30 21.78 2.59 -4.02
N ASP A 31 22.06 3.03 -2.79
CA ASP A 31 21.05 3.61 -1.88
C ASP A 31 20.35 4.81 -2.52
N GLU A 32 21.12 5.73 -3.12
CA GLU A 32 20.57 6.89 -3.80
C GLU A 32 19.68 6.49 -4.98
N ALA A 33 20.14 5.55 -5.81
CA ALA A 33 19.39 5.08 -6.98
C ALA A 33 18.07 4.41 -6.56
N ILE A 34 18.10 3.58 -5.52
CA ILE A 34 16.90 2.93 -4.96
C ILE A 34 15.95 3.98 -4.38
N GLY A 35 16.47 4.96 -3.65
CA GLY A 35 15.67 6.06 -3.10
C GLY A 35 14.95 6.85 -4.19
N ARG A 36 15.64 7.17 -5.29
CA ARG A 36 15.04 7.84 -6.47
C ARG A 36 13.99 6.97 -7.15
N PHE A 37 14.26 5.68 -7.31
CA PHE A 37 13.32 4.73 -7.91
C PHE A 37 12.03 4.60 -7.10
N VAL A 38 12.14 4.41 -5.78
CA VAL A 38 10.97 4.32 -4.89
C VAL A 38 10.17 5.62 -4.91
N ARG A 39 10.83 6.78 -4.89
CA ARG A 39 10.15 8.09 -4.97
C ARG A 39 9.43 8.32 -6.31
N ALA A 40 9.81 7.63 -7.37
CA ALA A 40 9.15 7.70 -8.68
C ALA A 40 7.89 6.81 -8.78
N MET A 41 7.66 5.91 -7.82
CA MET A 41 6.46 5.07 -7.81
C MET A 41 5.19 5.89 -7.48
N PRO A 42 4.04 5.57 -8.09
CA PRO A 42 2.78 6.23 -7.76
C PRO A 42 2.34 5.90 -6.31
N LEU A 43 1.75 6.87 -5.61
CA LEU A 43 1.14 6.62 -4.29
C LEU A 43 -0.11 5.76 -4.37
N ALA A 44 -0.85 5.91 -5.45
CA ALA A 44 -2.09 5.21 -5.69
C ALA A 44 -2.39 5.10 -7.18
N ILE A 45 -3.19 4.10 -7.52
CA ILE A 45 -3.78 3.91 -8.83
C ILE A 45 -5.30 4.06 -8.66
N ARG A 46 -5.92 4.98 -9.41
CA ARG A 46 -7.38 5.11 -9.50
C ARG A 46 -7.84 4.65 -10.87
N CYS A 47 -8.72 3.66 -10.88
CA CYS A 47 -9.28 3.10 -12.10
C CYS A 47 -10.59 3.80 -12.46
N ALA A 48 -10.91 3.85 -13.75
CA ALA A 48 -12.11 4.52 -14.27
C ALA A 48 -13.43 3.95 -13.71
N ASN A 49 -13.44 2.66 -13.32
CA ASN A 49 -14.62 2.03 -12.74
C ASN A 49 -14.84 2.35 -11.25
N GLY A 50 -13.93 3.10 -10.61
CA GLY A 50 -14.01 3.49 -9.20
C GLY A 50 -13.25 2.57 -8.24
N LEU A 51 -12.36 1.69 -8.74
CA LEU A 51 -11.40 0.98 -7.90
C LEU A 51 -10.20 1.88 -7.58
N MET A 52 -9.70 1.83 -6.35
CA MET A 52 -8.42 2.45 -5.99
C MET A 52 -7.49 1.45 -5.31
N LEU A 53 -6.25 1.41 -5.77
CA LEU A 53 -5.17 0.66 -5.14
C LEU A 53 -4.20 1.65 -4.51
N SER A 54 -3.89 1.44 -3.24
CA SER A 54 -2.80 2.15 -2.56
C SER A 54 -2.20 1.23 -1.49
N HIS A 55 -0.99 1.55 -1.01
CA HIS A 55 -0.40 0.75 0.06
C HIS A 55 -1.24 0.84 1.34
N SER A 56 -1.70 2.05 1.66
CA SER A 56 -2.48 2.39 2.84
C SER A 56 -3.33 3.65 2.55
N LEU A 57 -4.01 4.16 3.57
CA LEU A 57 -4.69 5.46 3.65
C LEU A 57 -4.30 6.14 4.97
N PRO A 58 -4.44 7.47 5.12
CA PRO A 58 -4.19 8.17 6.38
C PRO A 58 -4.97 7.57 7.55
N ALA A 59 -4.49 7.73 8.79
CA ALA A 59 -5.29 7.37 9.95
C ALA A 59 -6.46 8.37 10.14
N PRO A 60 -7.60 7.98 10.73
CA PRO A 60 -8.76 8.89 10.87
C PRO A 60 -8.45 10.21 11.58
N HIS A 61 -7.58 10.18 12.60
CA HIS A 61 -7.17 11.38 13.35
C HIS A 61 -6.29 12.36 12.55
N GLU A 62 -5.76 11.93 11.41
CA GLU A 62 -4.91 12.75 10.52
C GLU A 62 -5.73 13.42 9.41
N LEU A 63 -6.98 13.00 9.19
CA LEU A 63 -7.82 13.41 8.05
C LEU A 63 -7.97 14.93 7.93
N ALA A 64 -8.07 15.65 9.05
CA ALA A 64 -8.20 17.10 9.06
C ALA A 64 -6.95 17.83 8.53
N ALA A 65 -5.76 17.24 8.73
CA ALA A 65 -4.48 17.83 8.33
C ALA A 65 -3.94 17.25 7.01
N PHE A 66 -4.62 16.25 6.45
CA PHE A 66 -4.22 15.54 5.24
C PHE A 66 -4.66 16.30 3.98
N ASP A 67 -3.69 16.59 3.10
CA ASP A 67 -3.98 17.10 1.76
C ASP A 67 -4.42 15.94 0.86
N SER A 68 -5.73 15.75 0.71
CA SER A 68 -6.28 14.74 -0.21
C SER A 68 -5.94 15.01 -1.68
N GLY A 69 -5.50 16.20 -2.05
CA GLY A 69 -5.02 16.50 -3.41
C GLY A 69 -3.65 15.91 -3.73
N VAL A 70 -2.95 15.30 -2.75
CA VAL A 70 -1.63 14.69 -2.95
C VAL A 70 -1.60 13.63 -4.07
N VAL A 71 -2.74 12.96 -4.31
CA VAL A 71 -2.86 11.93 -5.36
C VAL A 71 -3.07 12.50 -6.78
N ASP A 72 -3.27 13.81 -6.90
CA ASP A 72 -3.57 14.52 -8.15
C ASP A 72 -2.39 15.38 -8.65
N ARG A 73 -1.24 15.33 -7.97
CA ARG A 73 -0.07 16.17 -8.27
C ARG A 73 1.24 15.42 -8.16
N LEU A 74 2.30 16.02 -8.72
CA LEU A 74 3.66 15.58 -8.44
C LEU A 74 3.99 15.78 -6.96
N LEU A 75 4.71 14.80 -6.41
CA LEU A 75 5.17 14.86 -5.03
C LEU A 75 6.35 15.81 -4.89
N VAL A 76 6.39 16.48 -3.74
CA VAL A 76 7.48 17.36 -3.31
C VAL A 76 8.11 16.81 -2.03
N ASP A 77 9.32 17.26 -1.70
CA ASP A 77 10.05 16.74 -0.53
C ASP A 77 9.25 16.81 0.78
N LYS A 78 8.39 17.82 0.94
CA LYS A 78 7.52 17.96 2.11
C LYS A 78 6.55 16.79 2.27
N ASP A 79 6.07 16.18 1.19
CA ASP A 79 5.13 15.06 1.25
C ASP A 79 5.73 13.80 1.89
N TYR A 80 7.07 13.68 1.85
CA TYR A 80 7.81 12.58 2.45
C TYR A 80 8.22 12.84 3.90
N THR A 81 7.85 14.00 4.47
CA THR A 81 8.23 14.36 5.84
C THR A 81 7.69 13.31 6.81
N LEU A 82 8.60 12.78 7.64
CA LEU A 82 8.27 11.74 8.60
C LEU A 82 7.09 12.15 9.50
N ARG A 83 6.05 11.31 9.56
CA ARG A 83 4.82 11.48 10.37
C ARG A 83 3.89 12.64 10.01
N THR A 84 4.27 13.51 9.08
CA THR A 84 3.49 14.72 8.78
C THR A 84 3.24 14.95 7.31
N GLY A 85 4.06 14.35 6.44
CA GLY A 85 3.90 14.45 5.00
C GLY A 85 2.72 13.61 4.49
N ASP A 86 2.09 14.06 3.42
CA ASP A 86 0.88 13.40 2.91
C ASP A 86 1.19 12.07 2.22
N ALA A 87 2.34 11.94 1.55
CA ALA A 87 2.82 10.65 1.05
C ALA A 87 3.15 9.69 2.20
N TRP A 88 3.73 10.20 3.29
CA TRP A 88 3.97 9.41 4.50
C TRP A 88 2.67 8.80 5.05
N ARG A 89 1.62 9.62 5.18
CA ARG A 89 0.30 9.18 5.67
C ARG A 89 -0.35 8.12 4.78
N MET A 90 -0.20 8.25 3.46
CA MET A 90 -0.68 7.26 2.47
C MET A 90 0.02 5.89 2.56
N VAL A 91 1.15 5.79 3.26
CA VAL A 91 1.91 4.55 3.41
C VAL A 91 1.82 4.00 4.84
N TRP A 92 1.61 4.84 5.85
CA TRP A 92 1.72 4.44 7.26
C TRP A 92 0.43 4.53 8.07
N GLY A 93 -0.65 5.10 7.53
CA GLY A 93 -1.90 5.19 8.26
C GLY A 93 -2.53 3.82 8.52
N ARG A 94 -3.29 3.70 9.61
CA ARG A 94 -3.96 2.47 10.08
C ARG A 94 -5.23 2.82 10.84
N GLY A 95 -6.00 1.80 11.18
CA GLY A 95 -7.19 1.93 12.01
C GLY A 95 -8.30 2.70 11.31
N TRP A 96 -8.44 2.48 10.00
CA TRP A 96 -9.44 3.13 9.16
C TRP A 96 -10.86 2.84 9.67
N ASP A 97 -11.74 3.82 9.52
CA ASP A 97 -13.15 3.73 9.87
C ASP A 97 -14.05 4.13 8.70
N SER A 98 -15.35 3.87 8.84
CA SER A 98 -16.32 4.16 7.78
C SER A 98 -16.39 5.65 7.41
N ASN A 99 -16.14 6.56 8.35
CA ASN A 99 -16.20 8.00 8.10
C ASN A 99 -15.02 8.47 7.23
N LEU A 100 -13.82 8.01 7.55
CA LEU A 100 -12.63 8.23 6.73
C LEU A 100 -12.84 7.67 5.33
N LEU A 101 -13.27 6.41 5.22
CA LEU A 101 -13.46 5.74 3.93
C LEU A 101 -14.50 6.46 3.08
N ALA A 102 -15.63 6.88 3.65
CA ALA A 102 -16.65 7.65 2.95
C ALA A 102 -16.12 9.01 2.47
N THR A 103 -15.40 9.73 3.34
CA THR A 103 -14.83 11.04 3.01
C THR A 103 -13.85 10.95 1.84
N LEU A 104 -12.95 9.98 1.88
CA LEU A 104 -11.94 9.80 0.83
C LEU A 104 -12.56 9.25 -0.46
N ALA A 105 -13.54 8.35 -0.37
CA ALA A 105 -14.30 7.83 -1.50
C ALA A 105 -14.97 8.97 -2.29
N GLU A 106 -15.65 9.88 -1.59
CA GLU A 106 -16.28 11.05 -2.21
C GLU A 106 -15.24 11.97 -2.87
N ARG A 107 -14.18 12.33 -2.14
CA ARG A 107 -13.14 13.25 -2.65
C ARG A 107 -12.41 12.73 -3.87
N TRP A 108 -12.18 11.42 -3.95
CA TRP A 108 -11.41 10.81 -5.03
C TRP A 108 -12.29 10.16 -6.10
N ASN A 109 -13.61 10.21 -5.97
CA ASN A 109 -14.57 9.53 -6.83
C ASN A 109 -14.27 8.02 -6.96
N VAL A 110 -14.11 7.38 -5.81
CA VAL A 110 -13.77 5.96 -5.65
C VAL A 110 -14.91 5.26 -4.93
N ARG A 111 -15.19 4.00 -5.29
CA ARG A 111 -16.21 3.17 -4.64
C ARG A 111 -15.63 2.03 -3.82
N THR A 112 -14.47 1.48 -4.21
CA THR A 112 -13.81 0.38 -3.48
C THR A 112 -12.31 0.63 -3.40
N PHE A 113 -11.75 0.50 -2.20
CA PHE A 113 -10.32 0.56 -1.91
C PHE A 113 -9.74 -0.86 -1.81
N VAL A 114 -8.54 -1.04 -2.33
CA VAL A 114 -7.69 -2.21 -2.13
C VAL A 114 -6.40 -1.74 -1.48
N LEU A 115 -6.21 -2.12 -0.22
CA LEU A 115 -5.05 -1.75 0.57
C LEU A 115 -4.22 -2.97 0.94
N GLY A 116 -2.92 -2.74 1.13
CA GLY A 116 -2.05 -3.67 1.82
C GLY A 116 -1.89 -3.27 3.29
N HIS A 117 -0.64 -3.28 3.75
CA HIS A 117 -0.16 -2.70 5.01
C HIS A 117 -0.63 -3.39 6.31
N ALA A 118 -1.90 -3.76 6.43
CA ALA A 118 -2.42 -4.55 7.53
C ALA A 118 -1.97 -6.02 7.42
N LEU A 119 -1.82 -6.71 8.55
CA LEU A 119 -1.66 -8.15 8.55
C LEU A 119 -3.04 -8.78 8.41
N VAL A 120 -3.23 -9.60 7.38
CA VAL A 120 -4.42 -10.40 7.18
C VAL A 120 -4.02 -11.87 7.15
N GLU A 121 -4.39 -12.62 8.19
CA GLU A 121 -3.93 -14.00 8.38
C GLU A 121 -4.23 -14.92 7.18
N HIS A 122 -5.39 -14.73 6.55
CA HIS A 122 -5.83 -15.51 5.39
C HIS A 122 -5.61 -14.81 4.05
N GLY A 123 -4.78 -13.75 4.03
CA GLY A 123 -4.35 -13.03 2.84
C GLY A 123 -5.39 -12.12 2.18
N ALA A 124 -6.69 -12.25 2.46
CA ALA A 124 -7.70 -11.25 2.09
C ALA A 124 -8.76 -11.11 3.17
N ASP A 125 -9.16 -9.88 3.46
CA ASP A 125 -10.24 -9.55 4.40
C ASP A 125 -10.97 -8.29 3.95
N ALA A 126 -12.26 -8.21 4.24
CA ALA A 126 -13.13 -7.11 3.85
C ALA A 126 -13.81 -6.52 5.09
N PRO A 127 -13.07 -5.78 5.95
CA PRO A 127 -13.60 -5.25 7.20
C PRO A 127 -14.70 -4.20 6.99
N PHE A 128 -14.79 -3.61 5.79
CA PHE A 128 -15.85 -2.69 5.38
C PHE A 128 -16.33 -3.02 3.96
N PRO A 129 -17.58 -2.66 3.59
CA PRO A 129 -18.11 -2.95 2.26
C PRO A 129 -17.29 -2.41 1.08
N ASN A 130 -16.51 -1.34 1.31
CA ASN A 130 -15.69 -0.66 0.33
C ASN A 130 -14.17 -0.74 0.61
N LEU A 131 -13.72 -1.61 1.51
CA LEU A 131 -12.30 -1.80 1.79
C LEU A 131 -11.92 -3.28 1.75
N LEU A 132 -11.10 -3.65 0.77
CA LEU A 132 -10.37 -4.90 0.74
C LEU A 132 -8.97 -4.69 1.32
N LEU A 133 -8.60 -5.51 2.30
CA LEU A 133 -7.22 -5.71 2.74
C LEU A 133 -6.68 -6.96 2.04
N LEU A 134 -5.51 -6.84 1.42
CA LEU A 134 -4.89 -7.90 0.63
C LEU A 134 -3.41 -8.05 0.97
N ASN A 135 -2.99 -9.26 1.32
CA ASN A 135 -1.60 -9.63 1.56
C ASN A 135 -1.16 -10.70 0.55
N THR A 136 0.05 -10.51 0.01
CA THR A 136 0.65 -11.36 -1.02
C THR A 136 2.03 -11.90 -0.61
N ASP A 137 2.38 -11.83 0.69
CA ASP A 137 3.74 -12.02 1.20
C ASP A 137 3.89 -13.13 2.26
N HIS A 138 2.91 -14.04 2.38
CA HIS A 138 2.95 -15.16 3.35
C HIS A 138 2.18 -16.40 2.83
N ASP A 139 2.17 -17.50 3.60
CA ASP A 139 1.55 -18.77 3.20
C ASP A 139 0.04 -18.67 2.90
N GLY A 140 -0.63 -17.70 3.52
CA GLY A 140 -2.03 -17.37 3.30
C GLY A 140 -2.26 -16.40 2.14
N ALA A 141 -1.21 -15.99 1.42
CA ALA A 141 -1.25 -14.97 0.37
C ALA A 141 -2.34 -15.23 -0.66
N ARG A 142 -2.98 -14.14 -1.10
CA ARG A 142 -4.04 -14.19 -2.11
C ARG A 142 -3.83 -13.16 -3.20
N VAL A 143 -4.39 -13.45 -4.37
CA VAL A 143 -4.46 -12.52 -5.50
C VAL A 143 -5.90 -12.40 -5.97
N VAL A 144 -6.28 -11.26 -6.54
CA VAL A 144 -7.62 -11.04 -7.08
C VAL A 144 -7.52 -10.42 -8.46
N ALA A 145 -8.27 -10.98 -9.42
CA ALA A 145 -8.41 -10.40 -10.75
C ALA A 145 -9.67 -9.53 -10.79
N VAL A 146 -9.57 -8.36 -11.43
CA VAL A 146 -10.70 -7.42 -11.56
C VAL A 146 -10.84 -7.03 -13.03
N ASN A 147 -12.05 -7.17 -13.57
CA ASN A 147 -12.37 -6.63 -14.89
C ASN A 147 -12.63 -5.12 -14.78
N LEU A 148 -11.70 -4.29 -15.24
CA LEU A 148 -11.81 -2.83 -15.16
C LEU A 148 -12.84 -2.23 -16.14
N SER A 149 -13.38 -3.04 -17.06
CA SER A 149 -14.42 -2.62 -18.01
C SER A 149 -15.84 -2.76 -17.42
N GLU A 150 -15.97 -3.41 -16.27
CA GLU A 150 -17.23 -3.60 -15.55
C GLU A 150 -17.32 -2.67 -14.34
N ASP A 151 -18.50 -2.64 -13.74
CA ASP A 151 -18.70 -1.99 -12.45
C ASP A 151 -17.72 -2.55 -11.41
N VAL A 152 -17.18 -1.66 -10.57
CA VAL A 152 -16.24 -2.09 -9.54
C VAL A 152 -16.94 -3.02 -8.55
N PRO A 153 -16.35 -4.18 -8.22
CA PRO A 153 -16.91 -5.05 -7.22
C PRO A 153 -16.82 -4.43 -5.82
N THR A 154 -17.71 -4.86 -4.93
CA THR A 154 -17.60 -4.60 -3.50
C THR A 154 -16.37 -5.31 -2.91
N ALA A 155 -15.91 -4.87 -1.75
CA ALA A 155 -14.78 -5.52 -1.08
C ALA A 155 -15.06 -6.99 -0.74
N ASN A 156 -16.30 -7.33 -0.37
CA ASN A 156 -16.70 -8.72 -0.11
C ASN A 156 -16.63 -9.59 -1.37
N GLU A 157 -17.08 -9.08 -2.53
CA GLU A 157 -16.97 -9.81 -3.78
C GLU A 157 -15.49 -10.02 -4.18
N LEU A 158 -14.65 -9.00 -3.99
CA LEU A 158 -13.20 -9.15 -4.23
C LEU A 158 -12.57 -10.20 -3.30
N MET A 159 -12.92 -10.18 -2.01
CA MET A 159 -12.43 -11.16 -1.04
C MET A 159 -12.88 -12.58 -1.42
N LEU A 160 -14.16 -12.78 -1.75
CA LEU A 160 -14.69 -14.09 -2.14
C LEU A 160 -14.09 -14.61 -3.46
N ASN A 161 -13.84 -13.73 -4.43
CA ASN A 161 -13.26 -14.08 -5.73
C ASN A 161 -11.72 -14.11 -5.74
N SER A 162 -11.08 -13.70 -4.64
CA SER A 162 -9.63 -13.83 -4.51
C SER A 162 -9.24 -15.31 -4.49
N VAL A 163 -8.03 -15.61 -4.94
CA VAL A 163 -7.52 -16.97 -5.12
C VAL A 163 -6.23 -17.10 -4.30
N PRO A 164 -6.01 -18.22 -3.56
CA PRO A 164 -4.74 -18.45 -2.89
C PRO A 164 -3.60 -18.43 -3.90
N LEU A 165 -2.49 -17.73 -3.61
CA LEU A 165 -1.35 -17.70 -4.51
C LEU A 165 -0.76 -19.11 -4.72
N SER A 166 -0.82 -19.96 -3.69
CA SER A 166 -0.41 -21.36 -3.74
C SER A 166 -1.19 -22.23 -4.74
N SER A 167 -2.34 -21.78 -5.25
CA SER A 167 -3.06 -22.52 -6.29
C SER A 167 -2.41 -22.41 -7.67
N TYR A 168 -1.50 -21.45 -7.87
CA TYR A 168 -0.80 -21.24 -9.15
C TYR A 168 0.49 -22.06 -9.27
N GLY A 169 0.76 -22.94 -8.30
CA GLY A 169 1.92 -23.83 -8.25
C GLY A 169 2.86 -23.49 -7.10
N ALA A 170 3.82 -24.39 -6.84
CA ALA A 170 4.96 -24.03 -6.01
C ALA A 170 5.71 -22.89 -6.71
N THR A 171 5.98 -21.80 -6.00
CA THR A 171 7.02 -20.86 -6.38
C THR A 171 8.37 -21.55 -6.22
N ASP A 172 8.67 -22.48 -7.12
CA ASP A 172 10.01 -23.00 -7.33
C ASP A 172 10.77 -21.95 -8.14
N ALA A 173 11.52 -21.09 -7.45
CA ALA A 173 12.62 -20.29 -8.00
C ALA A 173 13.67 -20.05 -6.91
#